data_AF-A0A0N4YUR2-F1
#
_entry.id   AF-A0A0N4YUR2-F1
#
_cell.length_a   1.000
_cell.length_b   1.000
_cell.length_c   1.000
_cell.angle_alpha   90.00
_cell.angle_beta   90.00
_cell.angle_gamma   90.00
#
_symmetry.space_group_name_H-M   'P 1'
#
loop_
_entity.id
_entity.type
_entity.pdbx_description
1 polymer ?
#
loop_
_entity_poly.entity_id
_entity_poly.type
_entity_poly.pdbx_seq_one_letter_code
_entity_poly.pdbx_strand_id
1 'polypeptide(L)'
;MSDDELGDDSGEMPTSSSAHAYDEEDIVSVEQSIGAILASLRLEEVRHRQTSDEDDDQLRITHQRVHAVIMRDQDDARRRRLRRALPPSNCVREQIFYLRRLPHNSEPAPSYYPRLFGALDCIVKESFDEDYRKVAIILGLVESLAELLVLELIVFDFPTRNEHRSLRKLIANALTNLTYGHAASKRRLCFYSGFIPTVVRILNEARNLAQLSYAIQGYAGSVPLFIVAIVLSMLLFTCV
;
A
#
# COMPACT_ATOMS: atom_id res chain seq x y z
N MET A 1 2.27 93.07 15.24
CA MET A 1 1.07 92.46 14.64
C MET A 1 1.53 91.52 13.57
N SER A 2 1.46 90.23 13.87
CA SER A 2 1.28 89.07 12.97
C SER A 2 1.59 87.83 13.81
N ASP A 3 0.55 87.01 13.95
CA ASP A 3 0.36 85.94 14.92
C ASP A 3 0.95 84.59 14.49
N ASP A 4 1.11 83.73 15.51
CA ASP A 4 1.05 82.26 15.63
C ASP A 4 0.99 81.36 14.37
N GLU A 5 1.78 80.26 14.38
CA GLU A 5 1.22 78.90 14.46
C GLU A 5 2.29 77.83 14.84
N LEU A 6 1.84 76.87 15.65
CA LEU A 6 2.55 75.74 16.27
C LEU A 6 2.67 74.52 15.34
N GLY A 7 3.68 73.67 15.58
CA GLY A 7 3.75 72.31 15.02
C GLY A 7 4.84 71.47 15.69
N ASP A 8 4.44 70.69 16.68
CA ASP A 8 5.19 69.60 17.33
C ASP A 8 5.05 68.33 16.48
N ASP A 9 6.15 67.64 16.15
CA ASP A 9 6.11 66.25 15.67
C ASP A 9 7.35 65.49 16.15
N SER A 10 7.09 64.45 16.91
CA SER A 10 8.05 63.52 17.50
C SER A 10 7.92 62.20 16.76
N GLY A 11 9.02 61.72 16.15
CA GLY A 11 8.98 60.53 15.30
C GLY A 11 10.32 59.83 15.16
N GLU A 12 10.58 58.95 16.13
CA GLU A 12 11.24 57.64 16.08
C GLU A 12 12.38 57.33 15.08
N MET A 13 13.49 56.86 15.67
CA MET A 13 14.59 56.13 15.02
C MET A 13 14.13 54.77 14.47
N PRO A 14 14.47 54.39 13.22
CA PRO A 14 14.31 53.01 12.77
C PRO A 14 15.53 52.17 13.16
N THR A 15 15.32 51.18 14.01
CA THR A 15 16.24 50.06 14.26
C THR A 15 16.23 49.11 13.06
N SER A 16 17.38 48.95 12.42
CA SER A 16 17.57 47.99 11.33
C SER A 16 17.74 46.58 11.87
N SER A 17 16.67 45.79 11.83
CA SER A 17 16.72 44.33 11.97
C SER A 17 15.97 43.70 10.81
N SER A 18 16.69 43.45 9.71
CA SER A 18 16.27 42.62 8.59
C SER A 18 17.53 42.01 7.99
N ALA A 19 17.62 40.76 7.62
CA ALA A 19 16.74 39.62 7.76
C ALA A 19 17.69 38.42 7.82
N HIS A 20 17.61 37.60 8.87
CA HIS A 20 18.09 36.23 8.75
C HIS A 20 17.16 35.55 7.75
N ALA A 21 17.63 35.43 6.50
CA ALA A 21 17.10 34.46 5.56
C ALA A 21 17.27 33.10 6.22
N TYR A 22 16.20 32.61 6.85
CA TYR A 22 16.12 31.22 7.21
C TYR A 22 16.09 30.47 5.89
N ASP A 23 17.17 29.76 5.60
CA ASP A 23 17.13 28.58 4.76
C ASP A 23 15.97 27.72 5.31
N GLU A 24 14.84 27.73 4.60
CA GLU A 24 13.87 26.65 4.67
C GLU A 24 14.59 25.40 4.14
N GLU A 25 15.42 24.77 4.98
CA GLU A 25 15.76 23.37 4.80
C GLU A 25 14.43 22.64 4.67
N ASP A 26 14.11 22.17 3.47
CA ASP A 26 12.97 21.30 3.20
C ASP A 26 13.01 20.14 4.21
N ILE A 27 12.24 20.25 5.30
CA ILE A 27 12.10 19.17 6.26
C ILE A 27 11.32 18.07 5.54
N VAL A 28 12.04 17.14 4.90
CA VAL A 28 11.45 16.01 4.20
C VAL A 28 10.54 15.27 5.17
N SER A 29 9.26 15.18 4.84
CA SER A 29 8.29 14.57 5.75
C SER A 29 8.60 13.08 5.95
N VAL A 30 8.20 12.54 7.11
CA VAL A 30 8.32 11.09 7.42
C VAL A 30 7.69 10.25 6.32
N GLU A 31 6.55 10.69 5.80
CA GLU A 31 5.84 10.02 4.70
C GLU A 31 6.66 10.00 3.41
N GLN A 32 7.23 11.14 3.00
CA GLN A 32 8.07 11.21 1.80
C GLN A 32 9.33 10.34 1.94
N SER A 33 9.96 10.36 3.12
CA SER A 33 11.13 9.52 3.43
C SER A 33 10.81 8.03 3.35
N ILE A 34 9.68 7.59 3.93
CA ILE A 34 9.21 6.20 3.84
C ILE A 34 8.94 5.85 2.37
N GLY A 35 8.22 6.71 1.65
CA GLY A 35 7.91 6.52 0.24
C GLY A 35 9.17 6.32 -0.62
N ALA A 36 10.19 7.17 -0.43
CA ALA A 36 11.46 7.07 -1.15
C ALA A 36 12.23 5.76 -0.84
N ILE A 37 12.27 5.35 0.43
CA ILE A 37 12.92 4.10 0.84
C ILE A 37 12.20 2.91 0.20
N LEU A 38 10.87 2.88 0.24
CA LEU A 38 10.07 1.79 -0.32
C LEU A 38 10.12 1.75 -1.85
N ALA A 39 10.18 2.91 -2.52
CA ALA A 39 10.33 3.00 -3.97
C ALA A 39 11.62 2.35 -4.47
N SER A 40 12.70 2.35 -3.68
CA SER A 40 13.96 1.69 -4.04
C SER A 40 13.86 0.16 -4.18
N LEU A 41 12.81 -0.46 -3.63
CA LEU A 41 12.55 -1.90 -3.83
C LEU A 41 12.11 -2.22 -5.26
N ARG A 42 11.61 -1.21 -6.01
CA ARG A 42 11.21 -1.31 -7.43
C ARG A 42 10.38 -2.55 -7.72
N LEU A 43 9.40 -2.83 -6.85
CA LEU A 43 8.66 -4.10 -6.86
C LEU A 43 8.13 -4.44 -8.26
N GLU A 44 7.50 -3.48 -8.94
CA GLU A 44 6.95 -3.68 -10.27
C GLU A 44 8.01 -3.97 -11.34
N GLU A 45 9.10 -3.19 -11.35
CA GLU A 45 10.13 -3.23 -12.40
C GLU A 45 10.94 -4.53 -12.36
N VAL A 46 11.20 -5.05 -11.15
CA VAL A 46 12.01 -6.26 -10.97
C VAL A 46 11.16 -7.52 -10.78
N ARG A 47 9.86 -7.47 -11.08
CA ARG A 47 8.91 -8.59 -10.90
C ARG A 47 9.39 -9.91 -11.49
N HIS A 48 9.96 -9.87 -12.70
CA HIS A 48 10.40 -11.05 -13.44
C HIS A 48 11.84 -11.49 -13.11
N ARG A 49 12.53 -10.75 -12.23
CA ARG A 49 13.87 -11.10 -11.78
C ARG A 49 13.77 -12.01 -10.56
N GLN A 50 14.48 -13.13 -10.60
CA GLN A 50 14.58 -14.02 -9.46
C GLN A 50 15.27 -13.31 -8.29
N THR A 51 14.70 -13.43 -7.09
CA THR A 51 15.27 -12.84 -5.88
C THR A 51 16.51 -13.61 -5.43
N SER A 52 17.59 -12.88 -5.13
CA SER A 52 18.86 -13.41 -4.61
C SER A 52 18.98 -13.22 -3.09
N ASP A 53 19.99 -13.82 -2.45
CA ASP A 53 20.25 -13.59 -1.03
C ASP A 53 20.65 -12.13 -0.72
N GLU A 54 21.35 -11.47 -1.64
CA GLU A 54 21.65 -10.03 -1.55
C GLU A 54 20.38 -9.18 -1.53
N ASP A 55 19.34 -9.59 -2.27
CA ASP A 55 18.05 -8.91 -2.29
C ASP A 55 17.33 -9.04 -0.93
N ASP A 56 17.43 -10.17 -0.24
CA ASP A 56 16.87 -10.34 1.11
C ASP A 56 17.60 -9.48 2.14
N ASP A 57 18.91 -9.38 2.03
CA ASP A 57 19.71 -8.49 2.85
C ASP A 57 19.31 -7.03 2.63
N GLN A 58 19.14 -6.65 1.37
CA GLN A 58 18.66 -5.32 1.00
C GLN A 58 17.23 -5.06 1.51
N LEU A 59 16.33 -6.05 1.47
CA LEU A 59 14.98 -5.94 2.02
C LEU A 59 15.02 -5.73 3.54
N ARG A 60 15.85 -6.49 4.24
CA ARG A 60 16.05 -6.36 5.70
C ARG A 60 16.60 -4.99 6.08
N ILE A 61 17.59 -4.48 5.35
CA ILE A 61 18.10 -3.11 5.52
C ILE A 61 17.00 -2.08 5.25
N THR A 62 16.19 -2.29 4.22
CA THR A 62 15.06 -1.41 3.88
C THR A 62 14.05 -1.36 5.04
N HIS A 63 13.67 -2.51 5.60
CA HIS A 63 12.78 -2.57 6.76
C HIS A 63 13.34 -1.84 7.99
N GLN A 64 14.64 -1.97 8.25
CA GLN A 64 15.32 -1.26 9.34
C GLN A 64 15.33 0.25 9.11
N ARG A 65 15.59 0.70 7.87
CA ARG A 65 15.56 2.13 7.50
C ARG A 65 14.16 2.73 7.66
N VAL A 66 13.11 2.03 7.21
CA VAL A 66 11.72 2.46 7.42
C VAL A 66 11.41 2.57 8.91
N HIS A 67 11.79 1.58 9.72
CA HIS A 67 11.61 1.63 11.16
C HIS A 67 12.31 2.84 11.79
N ALA A 68 13.57 3.11 11.41
CA ALA A 68 14.33 4.25 11.91
C ALA A 68 13.68 5.59 11.57
N VAL A 69 13.12 5.74 10.36
CA VAL A 69 12.37 6.94 9.95
C VAL A 69 11.08 7.09 10.77
N ILE A 70 10.32 6.02 11.00
CA ILE A 70 9.11 6.04 11.84
C ILE A 70 9.45 6.50 13.26
N MET A 71 10.57 6.06 13.83
CA MET A 71 10.98 6.44 15.19
C MET A 71 11.28 7.94 15.34
N ARG A 72 11.55 8.64 14.24
CA ARG A 72 11.80 10.09 14.21
C ARG A 72 10.52 10.92 14.01
N ASP A 73 9.37 10.27 13.81
CA ASP A 73 8.10 10.96 13.64
C ASP A 73 7.71 11.69 14.93
N GLN A 74 7.43 12.99 14.82
CA GLN A 74 7.06 13.87 15.92
C GLN A 74 5.60 13.68 16.35
N ASP A 75 4.75 13.15 15.47
CA ASP A 75 3.39 12.78 15.83
C ASP A 75 3.38 11.41 16.52
N ASP A 76 3.28 11.44 17.85
CA ASP A 76 3.23 10.26 18.70
C ASP A 76 2.12 9.26 18.34
N ALA A 77 0.95 9.76 17.93
CA ALA A 77 -0.19 8.93 17.62
C ALA A 77 0.01 8.27 16.26
N ARG A 78 0.45 9.03 15.25
CA ARG A 78 0.82 8.48 13.93
C ARG A 78 1.99 7.50 14.03
N ARG A 79 3.03 7.82 14.79
CA ARG A 79 4.19 6.94 15.06
C ARG A 79 3.77 5.59 15.64
N ARG A 80 2.87 5.59 16.64
CA ARG A 80 2.33 4.34 17.22
C ARG A 80 1.59 3.50 16.17
N ARG A 81 0.76 4.14 15.34
CA ARG A 81 0.01 3.46 14.27
C ARG A 81 0.95 2.90 13.20
N LEU A 82 1.93 3.67 12.74
CA LEU A 82 2.97 3.23 11.80
C LEU A 82 3.72 2.02 12.34
N ARG A 83 4.16 2.04 13.61
CA ARG A 83 4.83 0.90 14.24
C ARG A 83 3.94 -0.35 14.32
N ARG A 84 2.63 -0.17 14.54
CA ARG A 84 1.67 -1.29 14.56
C ARG A 84 1.44 -1.88 13.17
N ALA A 85 1.39 -1.04 12.14
CA ALA A 85 1.15 -1.47 10.76
C ALA A 85 2.42 -2.00 10.06
N LEU A 86 3.62 -1.69 10.57
CA LEU A 86 4.89 -2.07 9.94
C LEU A 86 5.11 -3.59 9.87
N PRO A 87 4.93 -4.41 10.93
CA PRO A 87 5.17 -5.85 10.85
C PRO A 87 4.36 -6.59 9.77
N PRO A 88 3.02 -6.44 9.66
CA PRO A 88 2.28 -7.10 8.57
C PRO A 88 2.68 -6.54 7.20
N SER A 89 3.03 -5.26 7.09
CA SER A 89 3.54 -4.66 5.85
C SER A 89 4.87 -5.28 5.40
N ASN A 90 5.79 -5.52 6.34
CA ASN A 90 7.06 -6.17 6.08
C ASN A 90 6.86 -7.64 5.68
N CYS A 91 5.95 -8.35 6.35
CA CYS A 91 5.61 -9.73 6.01
C CYS A 91 5.12 -9.85 4.56
N VAL A 92 4.26 -8.94 4.09
CA VAL A 92 3.78 -8.90 2.69
C VAL A 92 4.95 -8.77 1.71
N ARG A 93 5.92 -7.88 1.99
CA ARG A 93 7.11 -7.72 1.13
C ARG A 93 8.02 -8.94 1.14
N GLU A 94 8.22 -9.56 2.30
CA GLU A 94 8.96 -10.81 2.40
C GLU A 94 8.29 -11.91 1.59
N GLN A 95 6.94 -11.97 1.59
CA GLN A 95 6.22 -12.94 0.75
C GLN A 95 6.36 -12.64 -0.75
N ILE A 96 6.41 -11.37 -1.15
CA ILE A 96 6.71 -10.99 -2.55
C ILE A 96 8.09 -11.53 -2.97
N PHE A 97 9.11 -11.32 -2.15
CA PHE A 97 10.48 -11.78 -2.42
C PHE A 97 10.55 -13.31 -2.44
N TYR A 98 9.84 -13.97 -1.51
CA TYR A 98 9.71 -15.41 -1.49
C TYR A 98 9.07 -15.96 -2.79
N LEU A 99 7.96 -15.37 -3.25
CA LEU A 99 7.27 -15.81 -4.47
C LEU A 99 8.14 -15.65 -5.72
N ARG A 100 9.00 -14.63 -5.80
CA ARG A 100 9.95 -14.44 -6.91
C ARG A 100 11.04 -15.51 -6.98
N ARG A 101 11.34 -16.17 -5.87
CA ARG A 101 12.27 -17.33 -5.86
C ARG A 101 11.58 -18.60 -6.33
N LEU A 102 10.27 -18.68 -6.15
CA LEU A 102 9.52 -19.90 -6.27
C LEU A 102 9.27 -20.24 -7.76
N PRO A 103 9.62 -21.45 -8.23
CA PRO A 103 9.28 -21.87 -9.58
C PRO A 103 7.76 -21.89 -9.82
N HIS A 104 7.33 -21.61 -11.05
CA HIS A 104 5.92 -21.72 -11.43
C HIS A 104 5.36 -23.12 -11.12
N ASN A 105 4.13 -23.16 -10.62
CA ASN A 105 3.39 -24.36 -10.24
C ASN A 105 4.08 -25.26 -9.20
N SER A 106 5.01 -24.71 -8.41
CA SER A 106 5.58 -25.44 -7.28
C SER A 106 4.78 -25.21 -6.00
N GLU A 107 4.89 -26.15 -5.06
CA GLU A 107 4.26 -26.00 -3.75
C GLU A 107 5.08 -25.04 -2.87
N PRO A 108 4.44 -24.07 -2.19
CA PRO A 108 5.14 -23.21 -1.27
C PRO A 108 5.55 -23.97 0.00
N ALA A 109 6.53 -23.43 0.72
CA ALA A 109 6.95 -23.94 2.01
C ALA A 109 5.77 -23.93 3.00
N PRO A 110 5.69 -24.89 3.95
CA PRO A 110 4.57 -24.98 4.90
C PRO A 110 4.31 -23.70 5.71
N SER A 111 5.35 -22.87 5.91
CA SER A 111 5.27 -21.59 6.62
C SER A 111 4.63 -20.46 5.81
N TYR A 112 4.51 -20.58 4.49
CA TYR A 112 3.96 -19.53 3.61
C TYR A 112 2.53 -19.15 4.00
N TYR A 113 1.63 -20.13 4.07
CA TYR A 113 0.23 -19.90 4.38
C TYR A 113 0.02 -19.25 5.75
N PRO A 114 0.46 -19.82 6.89
CA PRO A 114 0.18 -19.23 8.19
C PRO A 114 0.76 -17.82 8.35
N ARG A 115 1.94 -17.54 7.77
CA ARG A 115 2.54 -16.21 7.80
C ARG A 115 1.74 -15.20 7.00
N LEU A 116 1.35 -15.56 5.78
CA LEU A 116 0.63 -14.65 4.91
C LEU A 116 -0.82 -14.45 5.36
N PHE A 117 -1.51 -15.50 5.79
CA PHE A 117 -2.84 -15.39 6.40
C PHE A 117 -2.81 -14.47 7.62
N GLY A 118 -1.88 -14.69 8.56
CA GLY A 118 -1.79 -13.84 9.75
C GLY A 118 -1.55 -12.36 9.42
N ALA A 119 -0.70 -12.06 8.44
CA ALA A 119 -0.46 -10.69 7.99
C ALA A 119 -1.70 -10.07 7.31
N LEU A 120 -2.33 -10.80 6.38
CA LEU A 120 -3.49 -10.31 5.66
C LEU A 120 -4.73 -10.16 6.55
N ASP A 121 -4.98 -11.09 7.47
CA ASP A 121 -6.08 -11.01 8.43
C ASP A 121 -5.91 -9.79 9.35
N CYS A 122 -4.69 -9.51 9.79
CA CYS A 122 -4.38 -8.29 10.53
C CYS A 122 -4.68 -7.04 9.70
N ILE A 123 -4.21 -6.98 8.45
CA ILE A 123 -4.46 -5.82 7.57
C ILE A 123 -5.96 -5.63 7.32
N VAL A 124 -6.70 -6.69 6.97
CA VAL A 124 -8.14 -6.62 6.70
C VAL A 124 -8.89 -6.16 7.94
N LYS A 125 -8.59 -6.73 9.11
CA LYS A 125 -9.25 -6.36 10.37
C LYS A 125 -8.98 -4.92 10.79
N GLU A 126 -7.75 -4.44 10.64
CA GLU A 126 -7.38 -3.10 11.08
C GLU A 126 -7.79 -2.02 10.05
N SER A 127 -7.88 -2.37 8.76
CA SER A 127 -8.22 -1.42 7.68
C SER A 127 -9.68 -0.95 7.66
N PHE A 128 -10.53 -1.43 8.57
CA PHE A 128 -11.81 -0.78 8.87
C PHE A 128 -11.62 0.61 9.51
N ASP A 129 -10.54 0.82 10.26
CA ASP A 129 -10.15 2.12 10.82
C ASP A 129 -9.48 3.01 9.76
N GLU A 130 -9.98 4.24 9.58
CA GLU A 130 -9.43 5.21 8.64
C GLU A 130 -7.99 5.61 8.95
N ASP A 131 -7.64 5.77 10.22
CA ASP A 131 -6.29 6.18 10.59
C ASP A 131 -5.28 5.06 10.34
N TYR A 132 -5.71 3.79 10.49
CA TYR A 132 -4.91 2.65 10.07
C TYR A 132 -4.71 2.67 8.55
N ARG A 133 -5.77 2.92 7.76
CA ARG A 133 -5.67 3.01 6.30
C ARG A 133 -4.64 4.06 5.87
N LYS A 134 -4.66 5.25 6.48
CA LYS A 134 -3.70 6.33 6.18
C LYS A 134 -2.25 5.85 6.37
N VAL A 135 -1.92 5.26 7.52
CA VAL A 135 -0.54 4.79 7.76
C VAL A 135 -0.18 3.57 6.93
N ALA A 136 -1.12 2.69 6.61
CA ALA A 136 -0.91 1.55 5.72
C ALA A 136 -0.58 2.02 4.29
N ILE A 137 -1.26 3.06 3.80
CA ILE A 137 -0.97 3.70 2.51
C ILE A 137 0.43 4.33 2.52
N ILE A 138 0.82 5.05 3.58
CA ILE A 138 2.18 5.60 3.75
C ILE A 138 3.23 4.49 3.70
N LEU A 139 2.92 3.35 4.33
CA LEU A 139 3.75 2.15 4.29
C LEU A 139 3.64 1.40 2.96
N GLY A 140 3.14 1.97 1.87
CA GLY A 140 3.15 1.37 0.53
C GLY A 140 2.44 0.02 0.43
N LEU A 141 1.43 -0.24 1.27
CA LEU A 141 0.71 -1.51 1.26
C LEU A 141 -0.15 -1.70 0.01
N VAL A 142 -0.62 -0.62 -0.61
CA VAL A 142 -1.46 -0.70 -1.81
C VAL A 142 -0.69 -1.36 -2.96
N GLU A 143 0.53 -0.88 -3.23
CA GLU A 143 1.43 -1.39 -4.26
C GLU A 143 1.93 -2.78 -3.90
N SER A 144 2.27 -3.01 -2.62
CA SER A 144 2.76 -4.31 -2.15
C SER A 144 1.69 -5.40 -2.27
N LEU A 145 0.43 -5.10 -1.95
CA LEU A 145 -0.68 -6.04 -2.09
C LEU A 145 -1.06 -6.28 -3.56
N ALA A 146 -0.95 -5.26 -4.41
CA ALA A 146 -1.14 -5.40 -5.86
C ALA A 146 -0.10 -6.36 -6.45
N GLU A 147 1.18 -6.14 -6.14
CA GLU A 147 2.27 -7.01 -6.59
C GLU A 147 2.13 -8.43 -6.04
N LEU A 148 1.76 -8.57 -4.77
CA LEU A 148 1.50 -9.87 -4.16
C LEU A 148 0.42 -10.63 -4.92
N LEU A 149 -0.70 -9.98 -5.28
CA LEU A 149 -1.78 -10.61 -6.06
C LEU A 149 -1.30 -11.06 -7.44
N VAL A 150 -0.52 -10.21 -8.11
CA VAL A 150 0.05 -10.50 -9.44
C VAL A 150 0.97 -11.71 -9.37
N LEU A 151 1.93 -11.72 -8.44
CA LEU A 151 2.88 -12.83 -8.26
C LEU A 151 2.18 -14.11 -7.81
N GLU A 152 1.23 -14.03 -6.90
CA GLU A 152 0.49 -15.21 -6.42
C GLU A 152 -0.26 -15.89 -7.57
N LEU A 153 -0.86 -15.13 -8.48
CA LEU A 153 -1.46 -15.68 -9.69
C LEU A 153 -0.41 -16.20 -10.69
N ILE A 154 0.71 -15.50 -10.87
CA ILE A 154 1.78 -15.93 -11.78
C ILE A 154 2.42 -17.25 -11.34
N VAL A 155 2.63 -17.43 -10.03
CA VAL A 155 3.34 -18.57 -9.47
C VAL A 155 2.42 -19.78 -9.35
N PHE A 156 1.17 -19.61 -8.92
CA PHE A 156 0.29 -20.74 -8.62
C PHE A 156 -0.86 -20.94 -9.62
N ASP A 157 -1.12 -19.97 -10.50
CA ASP A 157 -2.22 -19.97 -11.47
C ASP A 157 -3.60 -20.25 -10.82
N PHE A 158 -4.33 -21.30 -11.22
CA PHE A 158 -5.60 -21.66 -10.59
C PHE A 158 -5.53 -23.06 -9.96
N PRO A 159 -4.83 -23.20 -8.82
CA PRO A 159 -4.66 -24.48 -8.19
C PRO A 159 -6.00 -24.92 -7.57
N THR A 160 -6.18 -26.24 -7.43
CA THR A 160 -7.37 -26.82 -6.80
C THR A 160 -7.44 -26.56 -5.29
N ARG A 161 -6.31 -26.22 -4.67
CA ARG A 161 -6.18 -25.90 -3.24
C ARG A 161 -6.95 -24.63 -2.87
N ASN A 162 -7.74 -24.72 -1.80
CA ASN A 162 -8.64 -23.64 -1.37
C ASN A 162 -7.90 -22.45 -0.75
N GLU A 163 -6.68 -22.66 -0.26
CA GLU A 163 -5.85 -21.67 0.42
C GLU A 163 -5.52 -20.48 -0.49
N HIS A 164 -5.13 -20.73 -1.74
CA HIS A 164 -4.84 -19.69 -2.74
C HIS A 164 -6.06 -18.81 -3.00
N ARG A 165 -7.24 -19.42 -3.13
CA ARG A 165 -8.50 -18.69 -3.29
C ARG A 165 -8.79 -17.79 -2.08
N SER A 166 -8.53 -18.29 -0.87
CA SER A 166 -8.71 -17.54 0.37
C SER A 166 -7.71 -16.39 0.50
N LEU A 167 -6.44 -16.59 0.15
CA LEU A 167 -5.42 -15.55 0.11
C LEU A 167 -5.80 -14.43 -0.86
N ARG A 168 -6.21 -14.77 -2.10
CA ARG A 168 -6.68 -13.79 -3.10
C ARG A 168 -7.82 -12.96 -2.57
N LYS A 169 -8.79 -13.57 -1.89
CA LYS A 169 -9.92 -12.85 -1.26
C LYS A 169 -9.46 -11.88 -0.17
N LEU A 170 -8.50 -12.28 0.67
CA LEU A 170 -7.99 -11.41 1.72
C LEU A 170 -7.19 -10.23 1.14
N ILE A 171 -6.34 -10.47 0.14
CA ILE A 171 -5.62 -9.40 -0.58
C ILE A 171 -6.62 -8.42 -1.21
N ALA A 172 -7.63 -8.96 -1.88
CA ALA A 172 -8.71 -8.23 -2.50
C ALA A 172 -9.49 -7.35 -1.48
N ASN A 173 -9.86 -7.91 -0.32
CA ASN A 173 -10.52 -7.17 0.77
C ASN A 173 -9.63 -6.05 1.32
N ALA A 174 -8.34 -6.33 1.54
CA ALA A 174 -7.39 -5.32 2.01
C ALA A 174 -7.27 -4.16 1.02
N LEU A 175 -7.12 -4.45 -0.28
CA LEU A 175 -7.08 -3.43 -1.33
C LEU A 175 -8.38 -2.62 -1.41
N THR A 176 -9.54 -3.25 -1.24
CA THR A 176 -10.85 -2.55 -1.17
C THR A 176 -10.86 -1.53 -0.04
N ASN A 177 -10.49 -1.98 1.17
CA ASN A 177 -10.48 -1.12 2.34
C ASN A 177 -9.50 0.03 2.14
N LEU A 178 -8.25 -0.25 1.77
CA LEU A 178 -7.19 0.77 1.60
C LEU A 178 -7.47 1.79 0.47
N THR A 179 -8.33 1.46 -0.49
CA THR A 179 -8.70 2.37 -1.59
C THR A 179 -10.03 3.07 -1.37
N TYR A 180 -10.77 2.72 -0.31
CA TYR A 180 -12.04 3.35 0.02
C TYR A 180 -11.85 4.84 0.30
N GLY A 181 -12.56 5.68 -0.47
CA GLY A 181 -12.43 7.14 -0.40
C GLY A 181 -11.07 7.72 -0.84
N HIS A 182 -10.12 6.89 -1.31
CA HIS A 182 -8.75 7.33 -1.62
C HIS A 182 -8.44 7.25 -3.12
N ALA A 183 -8.84 8.30 -3.86
CA ALA A 183 -8.74 8.36 -5.32
C ALA A 183 -7.31 8.13 -5.86
N ALA A 184 -6.28 8.63 -5.15
CA ALA A 184 -4.89 8.43 -5.54
C ALA A 184 -4.48 6.96 -5.48
N SER A 185 -4.90 6.21 -4.46
CA SER A 185 -4.63 4.76 -4.37
C SER A 185 -5.34 4.00 -5.47
N LYS A 186 -6.60 4.38 -5.79
CA LYS A 186 -7.33 3.78 -6.92
C LYS A 186 -6.59 3.96 -8.23
N ARG A 187 -6.15 5.19 -8.52
CA ARG A 187 -5.38 5.52 -9.70
C ARG A 187 -4.09 4.69 -9.77
N ARG A 188 -3.33 4.60 -8.68
CA ARG A 188 -2.09 3.80 -8.63
C ARG A 188 -2.34 2.33 -8.97
N LEU A 189 -3.40 1.71 -8.45
CA LEU A 189 -3.74 0.33 -8.81
C LEU A 189 -4.10 0.16 -10.28
N CYS A 190 -4.84 1.10 -10.87
CA CYS A 190 -5.20 1.04 -12.29
C CYS A 190 -3.98 1.11 -13.21
N PHE A 191 -2.93 1.83 -12.81
CA PHE A 191 -1.68 1.95 -13.55
C PHE A 191 -0.61 0.93 -13.14
N TYR A 192 -0.82 0.15 -12.08
CA TYR A 192 0.12 -0.87 -11.64
C TYR A 192 0.19 -2.00 -12.66
N SER A 193 1.34 -2.19 -13.30
CA SER A 193 1.52 -3.17 -14.37
C SER A 193 1.09 -4.57 -13.92
N GLY A 194 0.32 -5.26 -14.76
CA GLY A 194 -0.14 -6.63 -14.51
C GLY A 194 -1.31 -6.76 -13.53
N PHE A 195 -1.66 -5.72 -12.76
CA PHE A 195 -2.74 -5.79 -11.77
C PHE A 195 -4.12 -5.99 -12.43
N ILE A 196 -4.51 -5.11 -13.35
CA ILE A 196 -5.81 -5.22 -14.04
C ILE A 196 -5.96 -6.55 -14.80
N PRO A 197 -4.98 -7.00 -15.63
CA PRO A 197 -5.03 -8.32 -16.26
C PRO A 197 -5.20 -9.47 -15.25
N THR A 198 -4.48 -9.42 -14.13
CA THR A 198 -4.56 -10.43 -13.06
C THR A 198 -5.97 -10.50 -12.48
N VAL A 199 -6.55 -9.34 -12.14
CA VAL A 199 -7.91 -9.28 -11.58
C VAL A 199 -8.94 -9.79 -12.59
N VAL A 200 -8.83 -9.43 -13.87
CA VAL A 200 -9.71 -9.93 -14.94
C VAL A 200 -9.62 -11.45 -15.08
N ARG A 201 -8.41 -12.03 -15.04
CA ARG A 201 -8.23 -13.48 -15.09
C ARG A 201 -8.92 -14.17 -13.90
N ILE A 202 -8.73 -13.66 -12.69
CA ILE A 202 -9.36 -14.19 -11.47
C ILE A 202 -10.90 -14.15 -11.58
N LEU A 203 -11.46 -13.06 -12.12
CA LEU A 203 -12.89 -12.94 -12.34
C LEU A 203 -13.42 -13.94 -13.36
N ASN A 204 -12.71 -14.13 -14.47
CA ASN A 204 -13.12 -15.08 -15.50
C ASN A 204 -13.11 -16.52 -14.97
N GLU A 205 -12.09 -16.90 -14.20
CA GLU A 205 -12.06 -18.22 -13.58
C GLU A 205 -13.20 -18.40 -12.57
N ALA A 206 -13.46 -17.39 -11.72
CA ALA A 206 -14.57 -17.45 -10.78
C ALA A 206 -15.94 -17.59 -11.49
N ARG A 207 -16.12 -16.95 -12.65
CA ARG A 207 -17.31 -17.09 -13.49
C ARG A 207 -17.41 -18.47 -14.11
N ASN A 208 -16.33 -19.03 -14.64
CA ASN A 208 -16.31 -20.37 -15.21
C ASN A 208 -16.68 -21.41 -14.15
N LEU A 209 -16.13 -21.28 -12.95
CA LEU A 209 -16.48 -22.13 -11.80
C LEU A 209 -17.93 -21.96 -11.37
N ALA A 210 -18.44 -20.73 -11.35
CA ALA A 210 -19.85 -20.48 -11.04
C ALA A 210 -20.76 -21.09 -12.11
N GLN A 211 -20.47 -20.91 -13.40
CA GLN A 211 -21.23 -21.49 -14.51
C GLN A 211 -21.19 -23.03 -14.48
N LEU A 212 -20.02 -23.62 -14.23
CA LEU A 212 -19.88 -25.06 -14.05
C LEU A 212 -20.69 -25.55 -12.84
N SER A 213 -20.65 -24.82 -11.72
CA SER A 213 -21.49 -25.16 -10.56
C SER A 213 -22.98 -25.04 -10.88
N TYR A 214 -23.43 -23.99 -11.57
CA TYR A 214 -24.84 -23.82 -11.96
C TYR A 214 -25.30 -24.88 -12.97
N ALA A 215 -24.42 -25.28 -13.88
CA ALA A 215 -24.69 -26.35 -14.85
C ALA A 215 -24.74 -27.73 -14.19
N ILE A 216 -24.01 -27.95 -13.09
CA ILE A 216 -23.94 -29.23 -12.37
C ILE A 216 -24.95 -29.31 -11.21
N GLN A 217 -25.30 -28.19 -10.56
CA GLN A 217 -26.26 -28.12 -9.45
C GLN A 217 -26.68 -26.66 -9.18
N GLY A 218 -27.99 -26.38 -9.20
CA GLY A 218 -28.55 -25.08 -8.79
C GLY A 218 -28.37 -24.78 -7.29
N TYR A 219 -27.17 -24.37 -6.87
CA TYR A 219 -26.90 -23.91 -5.51
C TYR A 219 -26.06 -22.62 -5.49
N ALA A 220 -26.59 -21.64 -4.79
CA ALA A 220 -26.00 -20.33 -4.54
C ALA A 220 -24.79 -20.40 -3.59
N GLY A 221 -23.80 -19.53 -3.79
CA GLY A 221 -22.67 -19.41 -2.86
C GLY A 221 -21.68 -18.30 -3.18
N SER A 222 -22.06 -17.06 -2.84
CA SER A 222 -21.29 -15.94 -2.23
C SER A 222 -19.89 -15.50 -2.71
N VAL A 223 -19.25 -16.16 -3.67
CA VAL A 223 -17.90 -15.80 -4.16
C VAL A 223 -17.89 -14.74 -5.29
N PRO A 224 -18.87 -14.69 -6.22
CA PRO A 224 -18.78 -13.78 -7.36
C PRO A 224 -18.86 -12.29 -6.98
N LEU A 225 -19.60 -11.94 -5.93
CA LEU A 225 -19.90 -10.53 -5.63
C LEU A 225 -18.69 -9.73 -5.15
N PHE A 226 -17.73 -10.33 -4.42
CA PHE A 226 -16.66 -9.56 -3.76
C PHE A 226 -15.57 -9.07 -4.72
N ILE A 227 -15.12 -9.93 -5.64
CA ILE A 227 -14.11 -9.54 -6.64
C ILE A 227 -14.75 -8.62 -7.70
N VAL A 228 -16.03 -8.87 -8.01
CA VAL A 228 -16.83 -7.97 -8.85
C VAL A 228 -16.99 -6.62 -8.17
N ALA A 229 -17.15 -6.53 -6.84
CA ALA A 229 -17.22 -5.27 -6.11
C ALA A 229 -15.90 -4.50 -6.11
N ILE A 230 -14.74 -5.16 -6.14
CA ILE A 230 -13.43 -4.49 -6.33
C ILE A 230 -13.36 -3.89 -7.71
N VAL A 231 -13.65 -4.67 -8.75
CA VAL A 231 -13.61 -4.16 -10.12
C VAL A 231 -14.68 -3.11 -10.36
N LEU A 232 -15.89 -3.26 -9.81
CA LEU A 232 -16.93 -2.22 -9.85
C LEU A 232 -16.51 -0.98 -9.06
N SER A 233 -15.95 -1.10 -7.86
CA SER A 233 -15.53 0.06 -7.07
C SER A 233 -14.31 0.77 -7.67
N MET A 234 -13.44 0.04 -8.40
CA MET A 234 -12.34 0.59 -9.19
C MET A 234 -12.86 1.26 -10.47
N LEU A 235 -13.70 0.58 -11.28
CA LEU A 235 -14.18 1.04 -12.58
C LEU A 235 -15.30 2.10 -12.51
N LEU A 236 -16.25 2.00 -11.56
CA LEU A 236 -17.38 2.93 -11.44
C LEU A 236 -16.98 4.29 -10.85
N PHE A 237 -15.83 4.37 -10.17
CA PHE A 237 -15.37 5.61 -9.51
C PHE A 237 -14.08 6.19 -10.10
N THR A 238 -13.56 5.66 -11.22
CA THR A 238 -12.43 6.26 -11.97
C THR A 238 -12.85 6.98 -13.25
N CYS A 239 -14.14 6.93 -13.63
CA CYS A 239 -14.71 7.75 -14.69
C CYS A 239 -15.57 8.90 -14.12
N VAL A 240 -14.96 9.84 -13.40
CA VAL A 240 -15.42 11.24 -13.26
C VAL A 240 -14.20 12.14 -13.14
#